data_AF-A0A6B3E221-F1
#
_entry.id   AF-A0A6B3E221-F1
#
_cell.length_a   1.000
_cell.length_b   1.000
_cell.length_c   1.000
_cell.angle_alpha   90.00
_cell.angle_beta   90.00
_cell.angle_gamma   90.00
#
_symmetry.space_group_name_H-M   'P 1'
#
loop_
_entity.id
_entity.type
_entity.pdbx_description
1 polymer ?
#
loop_
_entity_poly.entity_id
_entity_poly.type
_entity_poly.pdbx_seq_one_letter_code
_entity_poly.pdbx_strand_id
1 'polypeptide(L)'
;MHVFRVAHSVSKRHGESYYAGPYSRWVEPALPEGTEKYLINPMGIDHSDFDEHRSPNECPTLRGIRPWEVCGLVSREALNKWFQGWRGLLARYGYRVYVFDVPKEYVRVGENGQCVFEISAATLVRTEEVTA
;
A
#
# COMPACT_ATOMS: atom_id res chain seq x y z
N MET A 1 -2.92 12.26 11.23
CA MET A 1 -3.47 10.90 11.49
C MET A 1 -2.50 9.88 10.93
N HIS A 2 -2.37 8.72 11.57
CA HIS A 2 -1.46 7.70 11.07
C HIS A 2 -2.04 6.92 9.89
N VAL A 3 -1.22 6.75 8.85
CA VAL A 3 -1.50 5.90 7.69
C VAL A 3 -0.39 4.88 7.54
N PHE A 4 -0.78 3.63 7.32
CA PHE A 4 0.11 2.49 7.20
C PHE A 4 0.13 2.03 5.74
N ARG A 5 1.33 1.94 5.14
CA ARG A 5 1.49 1.54 3.74
C ARG A 5 2.56 0.46 3.61
N VAL A 6 2.20 -0.68 3.03
CA VAL A 6 3.19 -1.68 2.61
C VAL A 6 3.85 -1.21 1.32
N ALA A 7 5.17 -1.17 1.28
CA ALA A 7 5.93 -0.77 0.10
C ALA A 7 7.30 -1.44 0.03
N HIS A 8 7.85 -1.58 -1.18
CA HIS A 8 9.17 -2.21 -1.41
C HIS A 8 10.32 -1.20 -1.32
N SER A 9 10.20 -0.09 -2.04
CA SER A 9 11.22 0.96 -2.09
C SER A 9 10.61 2.33 -2.39
N VAL A 10 11.43 3.36 -2.25
CA VAL A 10 11.11 4.70 -2.77
C VAL A 10 11.30 4.66 -4.28
N SER A 11 10.22 4.81 -5.03
CA SER A 11 10.22 5.03 -6.48
C SER A 11 9.95 6.50 -6.77
N LYS A 12 10.12 6.94 -8.02
CA LYS A 12 9.75 8.28 -8.48
C LYS A 12 8.59 8.21 -9.45
N ARG A 13 7.58 9.06 -9.27
CA ARG A 13 6.49 9.25 -10.22
C ARG A 13 6.27 10.74 -10.41
N HIS A 14 6.31 11.22 -11.66
CA HIS A 14 6.17 12.64 -12.00
C HIS A 14 7.15 13.58 -11.25
N GLY A 15 8.35 13.11 -10.96
CA GLY A 15 9.38 13.89 -10.23
C GLY A 15 9.27 13.82 -8.71
N GLU A 16 8.20 13.23 -8.18
CA GLU A 16 8.00 13.06 -6.74
C GLU A 16 8.38 11.65 -6.29
N SER A 17 9.11 11.57 -5.18
CA SER A 17 9.41 10.30 -4.53
C SER A 17 8.16 9.76 -3.84
N TYR A 18 7.80 8.51 -4.11
CA TYR A 18 6.70 7.81 -3.44
C TYR A 18 7.11 6.39 -3.08
N TYR A 19 6.57 5.88 -1.98
CA TYR A 19 6.81 4.51 -1.54
C TYR A 19 5.99 3.58 -2.42
N ALA A 20 6.61 2.78 -3.27
CA ALA A 20 5.89 1.99 -4.26
C ALA A 20 5.18 0.80 -3.61
N GLY A 21 3.86 0.72 -3.79
CA GLY A 21 3.03 -0.33 -3.20
C GLY A 21 3.23 -1.67 -3.91
N PRO A 22 2.65 -2.76 -3.38
CA PRO A 22 2.92 -4.10 -3.89
C PRO A 22 2.55 -4.34 -5.36
N TYR A 23 1.59 -3.56 -5.86
CA TYR A 23 1.11 -3.67 -7.24
C TYR A 23 1.77 -2.68 -8.20
N SER A 24 2.75 -1.90 -7.72
CA SER A 24 3.52 -1.00 -8.57
C SER A 24 4.57 -1.79 -9.35
N ARG A 25 4.43 -1.86 -10.68
CA ARG A 25 5.35 -2.59 -11.57
C ARG A 25 6.59 -1.79 -12.00
N TRP A 26 6.53 -0.47 -11.85
CA TRP A 26 7.58 0.46 -12.27
C TRP A 26 8.29 1.03 -11.04
N VAL A 27 9.21 0.24 -10.49
CA VAL A 27 9.92 0.58 -9.26
C VAL A 27 11.43 0.51 -9.47
N GLU A 28 12.13 1.43 -8.81
CA GLU A 28 13.58 1.44 -8.74
C GLU A 28 14.00 1.30 -7.27
N PRO A 29 14.95 0.41 -6.93
CA PRO A 29 15.50 -0.63 -7.79
C PRO A 29 14.43 -1.64 -8.24
N ALA A 30 14.73 -2.38 -9.30
CA ALA A 30 13.85 -3.44 -9.79
C ALA A 30 13.54 -4.46 -8.67
N LEU A 31 12.34 -5.02 -8.71
CA LEU A 31 11.92 -6.05 -7.76
C LEU A 31 12.81 -7.30 -7.88
N PRO A 32 13.05 -8.03 -6.77
CA PRO A 32 13.72 -9.32 -6.81
C PRO A 32 13.08 -10.28 -7.81
N GLU A 33 13.87 -11.18 -8.39
CA GLU A 33 13.37 -12.18 -9.33
C GLU A 33 12.22 -12.99 -8.71
N GLY A 34 11.17 -13.21 -9.50
CA GLY A 34 10.00 -13.98 -9.05
C GLY A 34 9.03 -13.22 -8.16
N THR A 35 9.30 -11.97 -7.76
CA THR A 35 8.35 -11.15 -6.98
C THR A 35 6.98 -11.07 -7.68
N GLU A 36 6.96 -10.86 -8.99
CA GLU A 36 5.70 -10.79 -9.73
C GLU A 36 4.94 -12.14 -9.75
N LYS A 37 5.65 -13.23 -10.06
CA LYS A 37 5.07 -14.58 -10.20
C LYS A 37 4.60 -15.17 -8.87
N TYR A 38 5.39 -15.02 -7.80
CA TYR A 38 5.19 -15.74 -6.54
C TYR A 38 4.53 -14.90 -5.45
N LEU A 39 4.47 -13.57 -5.60
CA LEU A 39 3.86 -12.67 -4.63
C LEU A 39 2.78 -11.79 -5.27
N ILE A 40 3.12 -10.92 -6.23
CA ILE A 40 2.20 -9.88 -6.71
C ILE A 40 0.98 -10.46 -7.43
N ASN A 41 1.17 -11.38 -8.38
CA ASN A 41 0.06 -11.94 -9.15
C ASN A 41 -0.88 -12.79 -8.27
N PRO A 42 -0.37 -13.73 -7.45
CA PRO A 42 -1.23 -14.51 -6.56
C PRO A 42 -1.98 -13.65 -5.53
N MET A 43 -1.31 -12.66 -4.93
CA MET A 43 -1.94 -11.74 -3.98
C MET A 43 -2.97 -10.83 -4.66
N GLY A 44 -2.69 -10.40 -5.89
CA GLY A 44 -3.63 -9.60 -6.68
C GLY A 44 -4.92 -10.34 -6.98
N ILE A 45 -4.85 -11.65 -7.29
CA ILE A 45 -6.02 -12.52 -7.50
C ILE A 45 -6.79 -12.68 -6.18
N ASP A 46 -6.10 -12.98 -5.09
CA ASP A 46 -6.72 -13.10 -3.77
C ASP A 46 -7.41 -11.81 -3.33
N HIS A 47 -6.86 -10.65 -3.71
CA HIS A 47 -7.47 -9.36 -3.39
C HIS A 47 -8.54 -8.92 -4.42
N SER A 48 -8.70 -9.58 -5.57
CA SER A 48 -9.76 -9.26 -6.54
C SER A 48 -11.03 -10.08 -6.34
N ASP A 49 -10.92 -11.27 -5.76
CA ASP A 49 -12.00 -12.28 -5.81
C ASP A 49 -12.96 -12.23 -4.60
N PHE A 50 -12.68 -11.40 -3.57
CA PHE A 50 -13.47 -11.37 -2.34
C PHE A 50 -14.06 -9.98 -2.00
N ASP A 51 -15.33 -9.97 -1.57
CA ASP A 51 -16.05 -8.77 -1.09
C ASP A 51 -15.32 -8.03 0.05
N GLU A 52 -14.52 -8.73 0.85
CA GLU A 52 -13.79 -8.14 1.98
C GLU A 52 -12.52 -7.38 1.57
N HIS A 53 -11.99 -7.62 0.36
CA HIS A 53 -10.71 -7.08 -0.10
C HIS A 53 -10.80 -6.25 -1.38
N ARG A 54 -11.97 -5.66 -1.68
CA ARG A 54 -12.19 -4.81 -2.86
C ARG A 54 -11.09 -3.77 -3.02
N SER A 55 -10.53 -3.66 -4.21
CA SER A 55 -9.47 -2.70 -4.47
C SER A 55 -9.94 -1.25 -4.17
N PRO A 56 -9.03 -0.33 -3.84
CA PRO A 56 -9.39 1.07 -3.61
C PRO A 56 -10.17 1.71 -4.77
N ASN A 57 -9.97 1.24 -6.02
CA ASN A 57 -10.72 1.73 -7.18
C ASN A 57 -12.17 1.22 -7.24
N GLU A 58 -12.47 0.10 -6.60
CA GLU A 58 -13.82 -0.47 -6.54
C GLU A 58 -14.64 0.15 -5.42
N CYS A 59 -13.99 0.63 -4.35
CA CYS A 59 -14.62 1.32 -3.24
C CYS A 59 -15.21 2.68 -3.69
N PRO A 60 -16.55 2.88 -3.62
CA PRO A 60 -17.20 4.09 -4.14
C PRO A 60 -16.66 5.41 -3.55
N THR A 61 -16.22 5.40 -2.29
CA THR A 61 -15.68 6.59 -1.60
C THR A 61 -14.22 6.90 -1.94
N LEU A 62 -13.49 5.93 -2.51
CA LEU A 62 -12.08 6.07 -2.89
C LEU A 62 -11.86 6.20 -4.40
N ARG A 63 -12.91 6.00 -5.22
CA ARG A 63 -12.88 6.19 -6.68
C ARG A 63 -12.24 7.52 -7.10
N GLY A 64 -11.68 7.51 -8.31
CA GLY A 64 -11.02 8.69 -8.89
C GLY A 64 -9.71 9.04 -8.19
N ILE A 65 -8.92 8.02 -7.82
CA ILE A 65 -7.60 8.20 -7.19
C ILE A 65 -6.74 9.07 -8.11
N ARG A 66 -6.31 10.21 -7.57
CA ARG A 66 -5.53 11.22 -8.30
C ARG A 66 -4.10 10.70 -8.51
N PRO A 67 -3.37 11.18 -9.54
CA PRO A 67 -2.00 10.71 -9.81
C PRO A 67 -1.00 10.89 -8.66
N TRP A 68 -1.24 11.87 -7.78
CA TRP A 68 -0.44 12.20 -6.60
C TRP A 68 -0.94 11.55 -5.30
N GLU A 69 -2.08 10.86 -5.35
CA GLU A 69 -2.59 10.08 -4.23
C GLU A 69 -1.99 8.67 -4.23
N VAL A 70 -1.75 8.13 -3.04
CA VAL A 70 -1.30 6.75 -2.85
C VAL A 70 -2.20 6.04 -1.84
N CYS A 71 -2.34 4.72 -2.00
CA CYS A 71 -3.16 3.91 -1.11
C CYS A 71 -2.49 3.61 0.24
N GLY A 72 -3.28 3.41 1.28
CA GLY A 72 -2.81 3.00 2.59
C GLY A 72 -3.94 2.39 3.40
N LEU A 73 -3.64 2.12 4.68
CA LEU A 73 -4.59 1.64 5.66
C LEU A 73 -4.58 2.57 6.87
N VAL A 74 -5.74 2.83 7.46
CA VAL A 74 -5.88 3.79 8.57
C VAL A 74 -5.46 3.23 9.94
N SER A 75 -5.17 1.93 10.02
CA SER A 75 -4.72 1.29 11.25
C SER A 75 -3.83 0.07 10.97
N ARG A 76 -3.11 -0.38 11.99
CA ARG A 76 -2.28 -1.60 11.93
C ARG A 76 -3.16 -2.85 11.78
N GLU A 77 -4.32 -2.87 12.43
CA GLU A 77 -5.29 -3.96 12.37
C GLU A 77 -5.84 -4.11 10.95
N ALA A 78 -6.21 -2.99 10.30
CA ALA A 78 -6.67 -3.00 8.91
C ALA A 78 -5.57 -3.51 7.95
N LEU A 79 -4.32 -3.10 8.14
CA LEU A 79 -3.17 -3.61 7.38
C LEU A 79 -2.96 -5.11 7.60
N ASN A 80 -2.98 -5.57 8.85
CA ASN A 80 -2.79 -6.97 9.17
C ASN A 80 -3.91 -7.84 8.57
N LYS A 81 -5.16 -7.38 8.63
CA LYS A 81 -6.29 -8.08 8.01
C LYS A 81 -6.12 -8.12 6.49
N TRP A 82 -5.81 -6.98 5.86
CA TRP A 82 -5.66 -6.86 4.40
C TRP A 82 -4.58 -7.76 3.82
N PHE A 83 -3.46 -7.92 4.52
CA PHE A 83 -2.33 -8.75 4.06
C PHE A 83 -2.25 -10.10 4.78
N GLN A 84 -3.35 -10.55 5.40
CA GLN A 84 -3.39 -11.84 6.08
C GLN A 84 -3.00 -12.96 5.11
N GLY A 85 -2.07 -13.83 5.51
CA GLY A 85 -1.52 -14.89 4.65
C GLY A 85 -0.36 -14.44 3.73
N TRP A 86 -0.20 -13.15 3.45
CA TRP A 86 0.83 -12.62 2.54
C TRP A 86 2.04 -12.01 3.25
N ARG A 87 1.92 -11.66 4.54
CA ARG A 87 2.96 -10.96 5.33
C ARG A 87 4.35 -11.62 5.27
N GLY A 88 4.42 -12.94 5.37
CA GLY A 88 5.69 -13.67 5.27
C GLY A 88 6.37 -13.54 3.90
N LEU A 89 5.59 -13.58 2.82
CA LEU A 89 6.11 -13.39 1.46
C LEU A 89 6.51 -11.93 1.23
N LEU A 90 5.71 -10.97 1.69
CA LEU A 90 6.05 -9.54 1.65
C LEU A 90 7.40 -9.29 2.33
N ALA A 91 7.60 -9.78 3.55
CA ALA A 91 8.86 -9.67 4.27
C ALA A 91 10.03 -10.30 3.50
N ARG A 92 9.82 -11.52 2.98
CA ARG A 92 10.83 -12.26 2.17
C ARG A 92 11.25 -11.49 0.92
N TYR A 93 10.32 -10.79 0.28
CA TYR A 93 10.58 -9.97 -0.91
C TYR A 93 10.99 -8.53 -0.57
N GLY A 94 11.31 -8.23 0.68
CA GLY A 94 11.88 -6.93 1.08
C GLY A 94 10.85 -5.81 1.26
N TYR A 95 9.56 -6.12 1.28
CA TYR A 95 8.53 -5.14 1.60
C TYR A 95 8.57 -4.76 3.08
N ARG A 96 8.28 -3.49 3.35
CA ARG A 96 8.22 -2.89 4.69
C ARG A 96 6.89 -2.18 4.90
N VAL A 97 6.52 -1.97 6.16
CA VAL A 97 5.40 -1.09 6.53
C VAL A 97 5.96 0.30 6.81
N TYR A 98 5.52 1.28 6.03
CA TYR A 98 5.83 2.69 6.24
C TYR A 98 4.65 3.34 6.95
N VAL A 99 4.93 4.01 8.06
CA VAL A 99 3.93 4.71 8.86
C VAL A 99 4.11 6.20 8.66
N PHE A 100 3.08 6.83 8.12
CA PHE A 100 3.04 8.27 7.88
C PHE A 100 2.12 8.94 8.89
N ASP A 101 2.44 10.18 9.24
CA ASP A 101 1.45 11.11 9.76
C ASP A 101 0.98 12.01 8.60
N VAL A 102 -0.33 12.06 8.40
CA VAL A 102 -0.98 12.81 7.33
C VAL A 102 -2.11 13.66 7.91
N PRO A 103 -2.20 14.97 7.62
CA PRO A 103 -3.33 15.77 8.06
C PRO A 103 -4.64 15.20 7.48
N LYS A 104 -5.71 15.18 8.29
CA LYS A 104 -6.94 14.43 7.96
C LYS A 104 -7.61 14.92 6.68
N GLU A 105 -7.48 16.20 6.37
CA GLU A 105 -7.99 16.86 5.17
C GLU A 105 -7.35 16.35 3.88
N TYR A 106 -6.17 15.72 3.95
CA TYR A 106 -5.48 15.09 2.81
C TYR A 106 -5.68 13.58 2.76
N VAL A 107 -6.61 13.02 3.56
CA VAL A 107 -6.89 11.58 3.60
C VAL A 107 -8.36 11.33 3.28
N ARG A 108 -8.62 10.47 2.30
CA ARG A 108 -9.95 9.90 2.04
C ARG A 108 -9.98 8.48 2.55
N VAL A 109 -10.96 8.14 3.39
CA VAL A 109 -11.09 6.82 4.02
C VAL A 109 -12.24 6.07 3.35
N GLY A 110 -11.97 4.83 2.98
CA GLY A 110 -12.92 3.90 2.41
C GLY A 110 -13.37 2.84 3.39
N GLU A 111 -14.03 1.83 2.85
CA GLU A 111 -14.46 0.66 3.61
C GLU A 111 -13.24 -0.16 4.07
N ASN A 112 -13.44 -0.98 5.11
CA ASN A 112 -12.44 -1.93 5.63
C ASN A 112 -11.10 -1.29 6.05
N GLY A 113 -11.10 0.01 6.35
CA GLY A 113 -9.92 0.74 6.78
C GLY A 113 -8.95 1.10 5.65
N GLN A 114 -9.32 0.91 4.39
CA GLN A 114 -8.56 1.43 3.26
C GLN A 114 -8.60 2.96 3.25
N CYS A 115 -7.53 3.57 2.77
CA CYS A 115 -7.52 5.00 2.50
C CYS A 115 -6.68 5.33 1.27
N VAL A 116 -6.87 6.53 0.74
CA VAL A 116 -5.94 7.18 -0.16
C VAL A 116 -5.55 8.52 0.43
N PHE A 117 -4.32 8.95 0.17
CA PHE A 117 -3.81 10.19 0.72
C PHE A 117 -2.80 10.85 -0.21
N GLU A 118 -2.69 12.18 -0.13
CA GLU A 118 -1.70 12.93 -0.90
C GLU A 118 -0.30 12.74 -0.30
N ILE A 119 0.63 12.21 -1.10
CA ILE A 119 1.97 11.84 -0.61
C ILE A 119 2.80 13.06 -0.18
N SER A 120 2.60 14.20 -0.84
CA SER A 120 3.29 15.47 -0.52
C SER A 120 2.89 16.05 0.84
N ALA A 121 1.71 15.68 1.35
CA ALA A 121 1.23 16.07 2.67
C ALA A 121 1.64 15.07 3.78
N ALA A 122 2.27 13.94 3.42
CA ALA A 122 2.58 12.87 4.33
C ALA A 122 4.00 13.00 4.90
N THR A 123 4.12 12.92 6.22
CA THR A 123 5.42 12.87 6.91
C THR A 123 5.71 11.44 7.34
N LEU A 124 6.82 10.85 6.87
CA LEU A 124 7.24 9.53 7.35
C LEU A 124 7.60 9.64 8.85
N VAL A 125 6.89 8.88 9.67
CA VAL A 125 7.14 8.79 11.12
C VAL A 125 8.14 7.69 11.41
N ARG A 126 7.94 6.51 10.81
CA ARG A 126 8.80 5.34 11.00
C ARG A 126 8.57 4.27 9.93
N THR A 127 9.52 3.35 9.88
CA THR A 127 9.47 2.15 9.03
C THR A 127 9.56 0.92 9.91
N GLU A 128 8.72 -0.07 9.62
CA GLU A 128 8.60 -1.31 10.38
C GLU A 128 8.73 -2.51 9.43
N GLU A 129 9.22 -3.63 9.95
CA GLU A 129 9.22 -4.90 9.22
C GLU A 129 7.77 -5.40 9.04
N VAL A 130 7.51 -6.07 7.92
CA VAL A 130 6.27 -6.81 7.76
C VAL A 130 6.38 -8.08 8.61
N THR A 131 5.71 -8.11 9.76
CA THR A 131 5.74 -9.27 10.67
C THR A 131 4.70 -10.31 10.27
N ALA A 132 5.11 -11.57 10.19
CA ALA A 132 4.25 -12.71 9.84
C ALA A 132 3.12 -12.96 10.85
#